data_AF-A0A803QXD9-F1
#
_entry.id   AF-A0A803QXD9-F1
#
_cell.length_a   1.000
_cell.length_b   1.000
_cell.length_c   1.000
_cell.angle_alpha   90.00
_cell.angle_beta   90.00
_cell.angle_gamma   90.00
#
_symmetry.space_group_name_H-M   'P 1'
#
loop_
_entity.id
_entity.type
_entity.pdbx_description
1 polymer ?
#
loop_
_entity_poly.entity_id
_entity_poly.type
_entity_poly.pdbx_seq_one_letter_code
_entity_poly.pdbx_strand_id
1 'polypeptide(L)'
;MPPKKTGKASALSKKKPEKVVNPLFEKRPKQFGIGGALPPKRDLHRFVKWPKAVQLQRKKRILKQRLKVPPQLNQFTKTLDKNLGMNRNNNPFLLIFFVMVWISFVFSFMSWE
;
A
#
# COMPACT_ATOMS: atom_id res chain seq x y z
N MET A 1 45.30 -46.94 13.00
CA MET A 1 45.55 -46.33 14.33
C MET A 1 46.39 -45.06 14.13
N PRO A 2 46.30 -44.00 14.95
CA PRO A 2 45.15 -43.23 15.46
C PRO A 2 45.27 -41.70 15.15
N PRO A 3 44.22 -40.89 15.39
CA PRO A 3 44.16 -39.46 15.02
C PRO A 3 44.63 -38.50 16.13
N LYS A 4 45.11 -37.29 15.77
CA LYS A 4 45.43 -36.22 16.74
C LYS A 4 44.63 -34.92 16.47
N LYS A 5 43.61 -34.74 17.33
CA LYS A 5 43.11 -33.52 18.02
C LYS A 5 43.91 -32.22 17.73
N THR A 6 43.37 -30.99 17.65
CA THR A 6 42.23 -30.32 18.31
C THR A 6 42.26 -28.85 17.88
N GLY A 7 41.12 -28.18 17.76
CA GLY A 7 41.11 -26.71 17.65
C GLY A 7 39.76 -26.09 17.26
N LYS A 8 38.70 -26.35 18.05
CA LYS A 8 37.45 -25.59 17.94
C LYS A 8 37.71 -24.18 18.48
N ALA A 9 37.78 -23.19 17.60
CA ALA A 9 37.67 -21.79 17.99
C ALA A 9 36.24 -21.55 18.50
N SER A 10 36.11 -21.42 19.83
CA SER A 10 34.87 -21.10 20.50
C SER A 10 34.37 -19.72 20.07
N ALA A 11 33.40 -19.70 19.15
CA ALA A 11 32.58 -18.53 18.92
C ALA A 11 31.87 -18.16 20.22
N LEU A 12 32.24 -16.99 20.73
CA LEU A 12 31.73 -16.32 21.91
C LEU A 12 30.20 -16.44 21.98
N SER A 13 29.72 -17.31 22.87
CA SER A 13 28.30 -17.46 23.16
C SER A 13 27.80 -16.16 23.79
N LYS A 14 27.05 -15.37 23.01
CA LYS A 14 26.26 -14.26 23.53
C LYS A 14 25.27 -14.82 24.56
N LYS A 15 25.59 -14.63 25.85
CA LYS A 15 24.67 -14.91 26.96
C LYS A 15 23.34 -14.22 26.67
N LYS A 16 22.29 -15.02 26.48
CA LYS A 16 20.91 -14.51 26.49
C LYS A 16 20.66 -13.99 27.91
N PRO A 17 20.24 -12.73 28.11
CA PRO A 17 19.87 -12.27 29.43
C PRO A 17 18.67 -13.09 29.92
N GLU A 18 18.83 -13.79 31.03
CA GLU A 18 17.73 -14.42 31.75
C GLU A 18 16.79 -13.32 32.22
N LYS A 19 15.61 -13.24 31.59
CA LYS A 19 14.55 -12.37 32.08
C LYS A 19 14.07 -12.94 33.40
N VAL A 20 14.25 -12.18 34.48
CA VAL A 20 13.59 -12.40 35.76
C VAL A 20 12.09 -12.49 35.51
N VAL A 21 11.54 -13.70 35.46
CA VAL A 21 10.09 -13.90 35.37
C VAL A 21 9.56 -13.66 36.77
N ASN A 22 8.79 -12.58 36.92
CA ASN A 22 8.17 -12.22 38.18
C ASN A 22 7.25 -13.39 38.62
N PRO A 23 7.48 -14.04 39.78
CA PRO A 23 6.78 -15.27 40.17
C PRO A 23 5.27 -15.10 40.39
N LEU A 24 4.80 -13.85 40.41
CA LEU A 24 3.38 -13.50 40.51
C LEU A 24 2.59 -13.76 39.21
N PHE A 25 3.25 -13.87 38.04
CA PHE A 25 2.58 -14.05 36.76
C PHE A 25 3.24 -15.14 35.89
N GLU A 26 2.54 -16.26 35.76
CA GLU A 26 2.88 -17.32 34.81
C GLU A 26 2.36 -17.01 33.40
N LYS A 27 3.14 -17.37 32.37
CA LYS A 27 2.70 -17.26 30.97
C LYS A 27 1.69 -18.37 30.64
N ARG A 28 0.49 -18.00 30.20
CA ARG A 28 -0.55 -18.93 29.73
C ARG A 28 -0.73 -18.85 28.20
N PRO A 29 0.08 -19.58 27.40
CA PRO A 29 -0.10 -19.58 25.95
C PRO A 29 -1.40 -20.31 25.58
N LYS A 30 -2.20 -19.70 24.71
CA LYS A 30 -3.39 -20.34 24.14
C LYS A 30 -2.97 -21.20 22.95
N GLN A 31 -3.38 -22.46 22.92
CA GLN A 31 -3.18 -23.33 21.78
C GLN A 31 -4.24 -23.06 20.72
N PHE A 32 -3.84 -22.42 19.62
CA PHE A 32 -4.70 -22.16 18.47
C PHE A 32 -4.51 -23.29 17.47
N GLY A 33 -5.49 -24.18 17.37
CA GLY A 33 -5.47 -25.37 16.52
C GLY A 33 -6.85 -25.99 16.45
N ILE A 34 -7.02 -27.02 15.62
CA ILE A 34 -8.28 -27.75 15.48
C ILE A 34 -8.56 -28.45 16.83
N GLY A 35 -9.71 -28.17 17.44
CA GLY A 35 -10.08 -28.69 18.77
C GLY A 35 -9.43 -27.96 19.96
N GLY A 36 -8.72 -26.86 19.73
CA GLY A 36 -8.12 -26.03 20.79
C GLY A 36 -8.96 -24.80 21.17
N ALA A 37 -8.28 -23.74 21.60
CA ALA A 37 -8.92 -22.47 21.92
C ALA A 37 -9.51 -21.78 20.67
N LEU A 38 -10.49 -20.88 20.87
CA LEU A 38 -11.07 -20.08 19.79
C LEU A 38 -9.97 -19.42 18.94
N PRO A 39 -10.08 -19.49 17.61
CA PRO A 39 -9.07 -18.93 16.74
C PRO A 39 -9.02 -17.40 16.93
N PRO A 40 -7.82 -16.79 16.77
CA PRO A 40 -7.73 -15.34 16.76
C PRO A 40 -8.54 -14.77 15.60
N LYS A 41 -8.95 -13.50 15.73
CA LYS A 41 -9.63 -12.78 14.64
C LYS A 41 -8.71 -12.75 13.42
N ARG A 42 -9.09 -13.46 12.37
CA ARG A 42 -8.40 -13.50 11.05
C ARG A 42 -9.10 -12.58 10.07
N ASP A 43 -8.37 -12.12 9.07
CA ASP A 43 -8.98 -11.37 7.98
C ASP A 43 -9.93 -12.27 7.18
N LEU A 44 -11.22 -11.93 7.21
CA LEU A 44 -12.28 -12.62 6.48
C LEU A 44 -12.67 -11.89 5.18
N HIS A 45 -12.05 -10.75 4.86
CA HIS A 45 -12.43 -9.88 3.75
C HIS A 45 -12.54 -10.63 2.41
N ARG A 46 -11.74 -11.68 2.20
CA ARG A 46 -11.83 -12.54 0.99
C ARG A 46 -13.03 -13.49 0.98
N PHE A 47 -13.45 -13.98 2.14
CA PHE A 47 -14.47 -15.03 2.30
C PHE A 47 -15.85 -14.49 2.67
N VAL A 48 -15.94 -13.20 3.00
CA VAL A 48 -17.21 -12.53 3.26
C VAL A 48 -18.07 -12.55 1.99
N LYS A 49 -19.36 -12.82 2.17
CA LYS A 49 -20.38 -12.68 1.13
C LYS A 49 -20.59 -11.18 0.86
N TRP A 50 -19.87 -10.67 -0.14
CA TRP A 50 -19.98 -9.27 -0.57
C TRP A 50 -21.35 -8.96 -1.22
N PRO A 51 -21.81 -7.69 -1.16
CA PRO A 51 -22.98 -7.24 -1.90
C PRO A 51 -22.85 -7.51 -3.41
N LYS A 52 -23.99 -7.78 -4.07
CA LYS A 52 -24.03 -8.18 -5.49
C LYS A 52 -23.31 -7.18 -6.41
N ALA A 53 -23.41 -5.87 -6.15
CA ALA A 53 -22.77 -4.84 -6.95
C ALA A 53 -21.23 -4.95 -6.95
N VAL A 54 -20.63 -5.17 -5.78
CA VAL A 54 -19.17 -5.32 -5.62
C VAL A 54 -18.70 -6.58 -6.35
N GLN A 55 -19.45 -7.68 -6.23
CA GLN A 55 -19.14 -8.91 -6.95
C GLN A 55 -19.18 -8.69 -8.46
N LEU A 56 -20.20 -8.00 -8.98
CA LEU A 56 -20.33 -7.69 -10.40
C LEU A 56 -19.18 -6.80 -10.90
N GLN A 57 -18.81 -5.76 -10.15
CA GLN A 57 -17.68 -4.88 -10.48
C GLN A 57 -16.36 -5.67 -10.58
N ARG A 58 -16.08 -6.54 -9.61
CA ARG A 58 -14.88 -7.40 -9.60
C ARG A 58 -14.90 -8.40 -10.76
N LYS A 59 -16.03 -9.07 -11.02
CA LYS A 59 -16.21 -10.00 -12.14
C LYS A 59 -16.00 -9.30 -13.49
N LYS A 60 -16.57 -8.10 -13.68
CA LYS A 60 -16.37 -7.28 -14.89
C LYS A 60 -14.89 -6.99 -15.15
N ARG A 61 -14.13 -6.62 -14.10
CA ARG A 61 -12.68 -6.40 -14.21
C ARG A 61 -11.94 -7.67 -14.62
N ILE A 62 -12.24 -8.81 -13.99
CA ILE A 62 -11.61 -10.10 -14.31
C ILE A 62 -11.91 -10.50 -15.75
N LEU A 63 -13.15 -10.33 -16.20
CA LEU A 63 -13.54 -10.69 -17.57
C LEU A 63 -12.75 -9.91 -18.62
N LYS A 64 -12.57 -8.59 -18.42
CA LYS A 64 -11.76 -7.74 -19.30
C LYS A 64 -10.28 -8.15 -19.35
N GLN A 65 -9.75 -8.73 -18.28
CA GLN A 65 -8.35 -9.21 -18.23
C GLN A 65 -8.18 -10.58 -18.88
N ARG A 66 -9.20 -11.45 -18.80
CA ARG A 66 -9.12 -12.84 -19.27
C ARG A 66 -9.50 -12.99 -20.73
N LEU A 67 -10.42 -12.16 -21.22
CA LEU A 67 -10.81 -12.15 -22.62
C LEU A 67 -9.86 -11.28 -23.44
N LYS A 68 -9.73 -11.63 -24.73
CA LYS A 68 -9.04 -10.78 -25.70
C LYS A 68 -9.88 -9.52 -25.94
N VAL A 69 -9.28 -8.37 -25.68
CA VAL A 69 -9.91 -7.05 -25.88
C VAL A 69 -9.50 -6.51 -27.25
N PRO A 70 -10.42 -5.99 -28.07
CA PRO A 70 -10.09 -5.42 -29.37
C PRO A 70 -9.14 -4.21 -29.23
N PRO A 71 -8.27 -3.97 -30.23
CA PRO A 71 -7.21 -2.96 -30.12
C PRO A 71 -7.74 -1.55 -29.89
N GLN A 72 -8.91 -1.19 -30.47
CA GLN A 72 -9.53 0.12 -30.27
C GLN A 72 -9.92 0.37 -28.81
N LEU A 73 -10.29 -0.67 -28.05
CA LEU A 73 -10.64 -0.53 -26.64
C LEU A 73 -9.39 -0.63 -25.76
N ASN A 74 -8.40 -1.43 -26.17
CA ASN A 74 -7.18 -1.61 -25.41
C ASN A 74 -6.29 -0.36 -25.38
N GLN A 75 -6.44 0.59 -26.31
CA GLN A 75 -5.70 1.86 -26.28
C GLN A 75 -5.90 2.63 -24.96
N PHE A 76 -7.09 2.52 -24.36
CA PHE A 76 -7.42 3.23 -23.12
C PHE A 76 -6.80 2.61 -21.86
N THR A 77 -6.20 1.42 -21.96
CA THR A 77 -5.48 0.81 -20.83
C THR A 77 -4.04 1.33 -20.74
N LYS A 78 -3.48 1.78 -21.87
CA LYS A 78 -2.14 2.37 -21.97
C LYS A 78 -2.26 3.89 -21.82
N THR A 79 -1.97 4.38 -20.62
CA THR A 79 -2.04 5.80 -20.28
C THR A 79 -0.64 6.39 -20.14
N LEU A 80 -0.51 7.71 -20.28
CA LEU A 80 0.76 8.41 -20.04
C LEU A 80 1.19 8.25 -18.58
N ASP A 81 2.50 8.29 -18.36
CA ASP A 81 3.07 8.17 -17.02
C ASP A 81 2.61 9.32 -16.11
N LYS A 82 2.51 9.02 -14.81
CA LYS A 82 1.99 9.95 -13.80
C LYS A 82 2.71 11.31 -13.78
N ASN A 83 4.01 11.32 -14.05
CA ASN A 83 4.82 12.55 -14.08
C ASN A 83 4.43 13.47 -15.25
N LEU A 84 4.10 12.88 -16.40
CA LEU A 84 3.64 13.63 -17.57
C LEU A 84 2.17 14.05 -17.40
N GLY A 85 1.33 13.19 -16.84
CA GLY A 85 -0.08 13.51 -16.56
C GLY A 85 -0.28 14.55 -15.45
N MET A 86 0.66 14.66 -14.50
CA MET A 86 0.67 15.64 -13.41
C MET A 86 1.65 16.79 -13.67
N ASN A 87 2.01 17.07 -14.93
CA ASN A 87 2.83 18.24 -15.22
C ASN A 87 2.03 19.52 -14.91
N ARG A 88 2.13 19.98 -13.66
CA ARG A 88 1.79 21.34 -13.26
C ARG A 88 2.82 22.24 -13.93
N ASN A 89 2.50 22.70 -15.14
CA ASN A 89 3.24 23.73 -15.82
C ASN A 89 3.32 24.96 -14.90
N ASN A 90 4.41 25.06 -14.15
CA ASN A 90 4.80 26.29 -13.46
C ASN A 90 5.35 27.24 -14.52
N ASN A 91 4.48 27.72 -15.42
CA ASN A 91 4.82 28.75 -16.39
C ASN A 91 4.54 30.11 -15.75
N PRO A 92 5.56 30.83 -15.25
CA PRO A 92 5.37 32.12 -14.59
C PRO A 92 4.68 33.14 -15.51
N PHE A 93 4.84 33.00 -16.83
CA PHE A 93 4.22 33.85 -17.83
C PHE A 93 2.69 33.74 -17.87
N LEU A 94 2.12 32.55 -17.65
CA LEU A 94 0.67 32.35 -17.65
C LEU A 94 0.02 32.95 -16.39
N LEU A 95 0.72 32.87 -15.26
CA LEU A 95 0.28 33.48 -13.99
C LEU A 95 0.35 35.00 -14.07
N ILE A 96 1.43 35.55 -14.64
CA ILE A 96 1.59 37.00 -14.87
C ILE A 96 0.52 37.51 -15.84
N PHE A 97 0.23 36.78 -16.92
CA PHE A 97 -0.81 37.18 -17.88
C PHE A 97 -2.21 37.21 -17.23
N PHE A 98 -2.54 36.19 -16.41
CA PHE A 98 -3.81 36.18 -15.68
C PHE A 98 -3.91 37.28 -14.63
N VAL A 99 -2.82 37.54 -13.88
CA VAL A 99 -2.77 38.62 -12.89
C VAL A 99 -2.88 39.98 -13.56
N MET A 100 -2.22 40.21 -14.70
CA MET A 100 -2.32 41.47 -15.44
C MET A 100 -3.73 41.68 -16.04
N VAL A 101 -4.34 40.64 -16.62
CA VAL A 101 -5.71 40.74 -17.16
C VAL A 101 -6.73 40.99 -16.05
N TRP A 102 -6.56 40.37 -14.88
CA TRP A 102 -7.45 40.57 -13.73
C TRP A 102 -7.30 41.96 -13.11
N ILE A 103 -6.06 42.45 -12.95
CA ILE A 103 -5.79 43.82 -12.49
C ILE A 103 -6.41 44.84 -13.45
N SER A 104 -6.26 44.66 -14.77
CA SER A 104 -6.89 45.53 -15.76
C SER A 104 -8.42 45.50 -15.70
N PHE A 105 -9.03 44.33 -15.48
CA PHE A 105 -10.49 44.21 -15.35
C PHE A 105 -11.02 44.87 -14.08
N VAL A 106 -10.34 44.69 -12.94
CA VAL A 106 -10.71 45.32 -11.66
C VAL A 106 -10.53 46.84 -11.75
N PHE A 107 -9.46 47.31 -12.40
CA PHE A 107 -9.25 48.73 -12.62
C PHE A 107 -10.30 49.34 -13.55
N SER A 108 -10.74 48.59 -14.58
CA SER A 108 -11.84 49.03 -15.45
C SER A 108 -13.20 49.10 -14.73
N PHE A 109 -13.43 48.21 -13.76
CA PHE A 109 -14.70 48.17 -13.02
C PHE A 109 -14.75 49.20 -11.87
N MET A 110 -13.61 49.50 -11.25
CA MET A 110 -13.52 50.45 -10.12
C MET A 110 -13.30 51.90 -10.55
N SER A 111 -13.11 52.15 -11.84
CA SER A 111 -13.04 53.51 -12.43
C SER A 111 -14.37 53.92 -13.09
N TRP A 112 -15.43 53.12 -12.92
CA TRP A 112 -16.81 53.43 -13.29
C TRP A 112 -17.61 53.73 -12.01
N GLU A 113 -17.24 54.82 -11.34
CA GLU A 113 -17.99 55.48 -10.26
C GLU A 113 -17.52 56.93 -10.18
#